data_AF-F0XXW9-F1
#
_entry.id   AF-F0XXW9-F1
#
_cell.length_a   1.000
_cell.length_b   1.000
_cell.length_c   1.000
_cell.angle_alpha   90.00
_cell.angle_beta   90.00
_cell.angle_gamma   90.00
#
_symmetry.space_group_name_H-M   'P 1'
#
loop_
_entity.id
_entity.type
_entity.pdbx_description
1 polymer ?
#
loop_
_entity_poly.entity_id
_entity_poly.type
_entity_poly.pdbx_seq_one_letter_code
_entity_poly.pdbx_strand_id
1 'polypeptide(L)'
;MHPLVRDLYKKLLTVGRDYPAGLDHVRDRAKREIFGRRDIEGEVDIKKAVRYGRYMLREMMGVIQLKKYRTLKARYAPSDDDEPPPPPPPASERR
;
A
#
# COMPACT_ATOMS: atom_id res chain seq x y z
N MET A 1 -19.85 19.47 -6.33
CA MET A 1 -18.89 18.33 -6.23
C MET A 1 -19.64 17.02 -6.38
N HIS A 2 -19.34 16.26 -7.43
CA HIS A 2 -20.03 15.00 -7.76
C HIS A 2 -19.89 13.95 -6.62
N PRO A 3 -20.94 13.17 -6.29
CA PRO A 3 -20.94 12.23 -5.16
C PRO A 3 -19.82 11.19 -5.22
N LEU A 4 -19.50 10.68 -6.42
CA LEU A 4 -18.41 9.72 -6.60
C LEU A 4 -17.02 10.29 -6.26
N VAL A 5 -16.81 11.58 -6.50
CA VAL A 5 -15.54 12.26 -6.19
C VAL A 5 -15.41 12.41 -4.67
N ARG A 6 -16.52 12.71 -3.98
CA ARG A 6 -16.56 12.81 -2.52
C ARG A 6 -16.25 11.46 -1.85
N ASP A 7 -16.84 10.38 -2.35
CA ASP A 7 -16.57 9.02 -1.85
C ASP A 7 -15.09 8.63 -2.05
N LEU A 8 -14.54 8.87 -3.24
CA LEU A 8 -13.13 8.63 -3.52
C LEU A 8 -12.22 9.42 -2.57
N TYR A 9 -12.49 10.71 -2.35
CA TYR A 9 -11.71 11.55 -1.46
C TYR A 9 -11.70 11.03 -0.02
N LYS A 10 -12.86 10.61 0.50
CA LYS A 10 -12.95 9.99 1.84
C LYS A 10 -12.09 8.74 1.93
N LYS A 11 -12.15 7.85 0.93
CA LYS A 11 -11.36 6.61 0.89
C LYS A 11 -9.87 6.89 0.85
N LEU A 12 -9.43 7.87 0.06
CA LEU A 12 -8.03 8.31 0.01
C LEU A 12 -7.53 8.79 1.37
N LEU A 13 -8.34 9.56 2.11
CA LEU A 13 -7.98 10.00 3.46
C LEU A 13 -7.91 8.84 4.46
N THR A 14 -8.82 7.86 4.37
CA THR A 14 -8.77 6.68 5.23
C THR A 14 -7.49 5.87 4.99
N VAL A 15 -7.16 5.58 3.73
CA VAL A 15 -5.93 4.84 3.36
C VAL A 15 -4.68 5.66 3.64
N GLY A 16 -4.76 6.99 3.50
CA GLY A 16 -3.64 7.89 3.73
C GLY A 16 -3.09 7.86 5.15
N ARG A 17 -3.88 7.43 6.15
CA ARG A 17 -3.42 7.25 7.54
C ARG A 17 -2.33 6.19 7.67
N ASP A 18 -2.41 5.14 6.87
CA ASP A 18 -1.46 4.02 6.87
C ASP A 18 -0.35 4.19 5.82
N TYR A 19 -0.47 5.19 4.94
CA TYR A 19 0.46 5.41 3.84
C TYR A 19 1.85 5.81 4.36
N PRO A 20 2.97 5.32 3.76
CA PRO A 20 4.30 5.57 4.30
C PRO A 20 4.69 7.04 4.45
N ALA A 21 4.19 7.92 3.58
CA ALA A 21 4.43 9.36 3.64
C ALA A 21 3.44 10.14 4.55
N GLY A 22 2.47 9.45 5.16
CA GLY A 22 1.50 10.02 6.09
C GLY A 22 0.27 10.66 5.42
N LEU A 23 -0.70 11.01 6.27
CA LEU A 23 -2.01 11.51 5.86
C LEU A 23 -1.93 12.88 5.17
N ASP A 24 -1.12 13.81 5.68
CA ASP A 24 -1.07 15.17 5.14
C ASP A 24 -0.53 15.19 3.71
N HIS A 25 0.49 14.38 3.41
CA HIS A 25 1.00 14.19 2.06
C HIS A 25 -0.09 13.71 1.09
N VAL A 26 -0.85 12.69 1.49
CA VAL A 26 -1.94 12.13 0.69
C VAL A 26 -3.06 13.15 0.50
N ARG A 27 -3.43 13.86 1.58
CA ARG A 27 -4.47 14.89 1.57
C ARG A 27 -4.12 16.01 0.59
N ASP A 28 -2.91 16.54 0.65
CA ASP A 28 -2.48 17.65 -0.19
C ASP A 28 -2.42 17.25 -1.66
N ARG A 29 -1.87 16.06 -1.96
CA ARG A 29 -1.87 15.50 -3.32
C ARG A 29 -3.28 15.28 -3.84
N ALA A 30 -4.15 14.61 -3.07
CA ALA A 30 -5.53 14.36 -3.47
C ALA A 30 -6.31 15.65 -3.71
N LYS A 31 -6.13 16.65 -2.84
CA LYS A 31 -6.74 17.97 -2.99
C LYS A 31 -6.28 18.61 -4.31
N ARG A 32 -4.97 18.69 -4.54
CA ARG A 32 -4.40 19.30 -5.75
C ARG A 32 -4.91 18.64 -7.04
N GLU A 33 -4.92 17.31 -7.11
CA GLU A 33 -5.38 16.58 -8.30
C GLU A 33 -6.89 16.76 -8.55
N ILE A 34 -7.72 16.77 -7.51
CA ILE A 34 -9.16 17.00 -7.65
C ILE A 34 -9.44 18.44 -8.08
N PHE A 35 -8.78 19.42 -7.45
CA PHE A 35 -8.97 20.84 -7.79
C PHE A 35 -8.43 21.17 -9.20
N GLY A 36 -7.34 20.53 -9.64
CA GLY A 36 -6.81 20.70 -10.99
C GLY A 36 -7.71 20.15 -12.10
N ARG A 37 -8.74 19.36 -11.76
CA ARG A 37 -9.72 18.79 -12.69
C ARG A 37 -11.13 19.32 -12.47
N ARG A 38 -11.25 20.48 -11.82
CA ARG A 38 -12.54 21.07 -11.44
C ARG A 38 -13.42 21.47 -12.63
N ASP A 39 -12.81 21.73 -13.79
CA ASP A 39 -13.49 22.20 -15.00
C ASP A 39 -14.11 21.04 -15.82
N ILE A 40 -13.96 19.79 -15.35
CA ILE A 40 -14.60 18.63 -15.98
C ILE A 40 -16.07 18.58 -15.56
N GLU A 41 -16.96 18.93 -16.49
CA GLU A 41 -18.42 18.91 -16.27
C GLU A 41 -19.10 17.65 -16.84
N GLY A 42 -18.45 16.96 -17.78
CA GLY A 42 -18.98 15.77 -18.43
C GLY A 42 -19.05 14.55 -17.51
N GLU A 43 -20.24 13.97 -17.33
CA GLU A 43 -20.48 12.81 -16.48
C GLU A 43 -19.57 11.60 -16.82
N VAL A 44 -19.36 11.36 -18.12
CA VAL A 44 -18.49 10.28 -18.61
C VAL A 44 -17.04 10.51 -18.19
N ASP A 45 -16.57 11.74 -18.27
CA ASP A 45 -15.18 12.08 -17.95
C ASP A 45 -14.93 12.13 -16.45
N ILE A 46 -15.93 12.56 -15.66
CA ILE A 46 -15.92 12.40 -14.20
C ILE A 46 -15.79 10.92 -13.82
N LYS A 47 -16.57 10.03 -14.44
CA LYS A 47 -16.48 8.57 -14.17
C LYS A 47 -15.11 8.01 -14.54
N LYS A 48 -14.54 8.40 -15.68
CA LYS A 48 -13.18 8.00 -16.08
C LYS A 48 -12.13 8.48 -15.07
N ALA A 49 -12.20 9.75 -14.65
CA ALA A 49 -11.28 10.31 -13.66
C ALA A 49 -11.40 9.60 -12.29
N VAL A 50 -12.62 9.33 -11.84
CA VAL A 50 -12.86 8.57 -10.59
C VAL A 50 -12.35 7.14 -10.71
N ARG A 51 -12.53 6.48 -11.87
CA ARG A 51 -12.00 5.13 -12.11
C ARG A 51 -10.48 5.11 -11.97
N TYR A 52 -9.79 6.11 -12.53
CA TYR A 52 -8.36 6.28 -12.37
C TYR A 52 -7.97 6.49 -10.89
N GLY A 53 -8.68 7.35 -10.17
CA GLY A 53 -8.44 7.55 -8.74
C GLY A 53 -8.64 6.29 -7.89
N ARG A 54 -9.63 5.45 -8.23
CA ARG A 54 -9.83 4.14 -7.58
C ARG A 54 -8.72 3.15 -7.89
N TYR A 55 -8.16 3.19 -9.10
CA TYR A 55 -6.96 2.44 -9.43
C TYR A 55 -5.79 2.86 -8.55
N MET A 56 -5.57 4.18 -8.40
CA MET A 56 -4.49 4.70 -7.55
C MET A 56 -4.66 4.37 -6.07
N LEU A 57 -5.91 4.33 -5.58
CA LEU A 57 -6.20 3.86 -4.22
C LEU A 57 -5.70 2.43 -3.98
N ARG A 58 -5.83 1.53 -4.98
CA ARG A 58 -5.34 0.14 -4.88
C ARG A 58 -3.82 0.08 -4.87
N GLU A 59 -3.16 0.88 -5.69
CA GLU A 59 -1.69 1.00 -5.67
C GLU A 59 -1.19 1.48 -4.30
N MET A 60 -1.85 2.46 -3.70
CA MET A 60 -1.53 2.90 -2.34
C MET A 60 -1.67 1.78 -1.31
N MET A 61 -2.74 0.99 -1.38
CA MET A 61 -2.91 -0.19 -0.51
C MET A 61 -1.79 -1.21 -0.72
N GLY A 62 -1.36 -1.44 -1.97
CA GLY A 62 -0.23 -2.32 -2.29
C GLY A 62 1.08 -1.84 -1.67
N VAL A 63 1.37 -0.54 -1.75
CA VAL A 63 2.55 0.07 -1.10
C VAL A 63 2.51 -0.12 0.43
N ILE A 64 1.34 0.05 1.04
CA ILE A 64 1.15 -0.18 2.48
C ILE A 64 1.43 -1.64 2.84
N GLN A 65 0.90 -2.58 2.07
CA GLN A 65 1.13 -4.01 2.26
C GLN A 65 2.62 -4.36 2.11
N LEU A 66 3.31 -3.80 1.12
CA LEU A 66 4.74 -4.01 0.92
C LEU A 66 5.57 -3.49 2.11
N LYS A 67 5.24 -2.31 2.65
CA LYS A 67 5.87 -1.80 3.87
C LYS A 67 5.65 -2.76 5.05
N LYS A 68 4.43 -3.23 5.26
CA LYS A 68 4.09 -4.21 6.31
C LYS A 68 4.88 -5.51 6.14
N TYR A 69 4.94 -6.06 4.93
CA TYR A 69 5.70 -7.26 4.62
C TYR A 69 7.19 -7.09 4.91
N ARG A 70 7.81 -5.98 4.47
CA ARG A 70 9.23 -5.69 4.74
C ARG A 70 9.52 -5.64 6.24
N THR A 71 8.65 -5.01 7.03
CA THR A 71 8.80 -4.97 8.50
C THR A 71 8.68 -6.36 9.12
N LEU A 72 7.72 -7.17 8.68
CA LEU A 72 7.57 -8.55 9.18
C LEU A 72 8.79 -9.40 8.81
N LYS A 73 9.22 -9.35 7.55
CA LYS A 73 10.40 -10.09 7.08
C LYS A 73 11.64 -9.68 7.86
N ALA A 74 11.85 -8.39 8.14
CA ALA A 74 13.01 -7.95 8.92
C ALA A 74 13.00 -8.44 10.37
N ARG A 75 11.82 -8.70 10.96
CA ARG A 75 11.67 -9.17 12.34
C ARG A 75 11.73 -10.69 12.49
N TYR A 76 11.32 -11.42 11.45
CA TYR A 76 11.11 -12.88 11.50
C TYR A 76 11.87 -13.63 10.39
N ALA A 77 12.78 -12.98 9.66
CA ALA A 77 13.69 -13.71 8.80
C ALA A 77 14.54 -14.61 9.73
N PRO A 78 14.61 -15.93 9.47
CA PRO A 78 15.47 -16.80 10.25
C PRO A 78 16.89 -16.23 10.17
N SER A 79 17.47 -15.99 11.34
CA SER A 79 18.90 -15.76 11.45
C SER A 79 19.61 -17.02 10.99
N ASP A 80 20.85 -16.92 10.48
CA ASP A 80 21.66 -18.12 10.21
C ASP A 80 21.83 -18.99 11.47
N ASP A 81 21.58 -18.41 12.66
CA ASP A 81 21.53 -19.09 13.97
C ASP A 81 20.28 -19.98 14.20
N ASP A 82 19.24 -19.88 13.36
CA ASP A 82 18.06 -20.77 13.39
C ASP A 82 18.26 -22.05 12.56
N GLU A 83 19.45 -22.26 11.98
CA GLU A 83 19.79 -23.50 11.28
C GLU A 83 19.80 -24.67 12.29
N PRO A 84 18.98 -25.72 12.09
CA PRO A 84 18.99 -26.87 12.99
C PRO A 84 20.40 -27.46 13.02
N PRO A 85 20.88 -27.94 14.19
CA PRO A 85 22.21 -28.51 14.29
C PRO A 85 22.38 -29.61 13.24
N PRO A 86 23.57 -29.73 12.62
CA PRO A 86 23.79 -30.71 11.58
C PRO A 86 23.39 -32.10 12.10
N PRO A 87 22.77 -32.93 11.25
CA PRO A 87 22.37 -34.28 11.65
C PRO A 87 23.59 -34.99 12.21
N PRO A 88 23.46 -35.73 13.33
CA PRO A 88 24.62 -36.31 13.96
C PRO A 88 25.21 -37.38 13.02
N PRO A 89 26.54 -37.56 12.98
CA PRO A 89 27.20 -38.36 11.96
C PRO A 89 26.63 -39.79 11.91
N PRO A 90 26.58 -40.40 10.71
CA PRO A 90 26.06 -41.75 10.53
C PRO A 90 26.75 -42.72 11.49
N ALA A 91 26.02 -43.73 11.98
CA ALA A 91 26.53 -44.68 12.97
C ALA A 91 27.83 -45.38 12.54
N SER A 92 28.10 -45.45 11.23
CA SER A 92 29.34 -45.96 10.64
C SER A 92 30.59 -45.12 10.93
N GLU A 93 30.44 -43.86 11.33
CA GLU A 93 31.53 -42.91 11.62
C GLU A 93 31.77 -42.72 13.12
N ARG A 94 30.92 -43.29 13.98
CA ARG A 94 31.09 -43.28 15.44
C ARG A 94 31.95 -44.47 15.83
N ARG A 95 33.27 -44.31 15.74
CA ARG A 95 34.24 -45.27 16.28
C ARG A 95 34.50 -45.02 17.76
#